data_AF-A0A8C8J715-F1
#
_entry.id   AF-A0A8C8J715-F1
#
_cell.length_a   1.000
_cell.length_b   1.000
_cell.length_c   1.000
_cell.angle_alpha   90.00
_cell.angle_beta   90.00
_cell.angle_gamma   90.00
#
_symmetry.space_group_name_H-M   'P 1'
#
loop_
_entity.id
_entity.type
_entity.pdbx_description
1 polymer ?
#
loop_
_entity_poly.entity_id
_entity_poly.type
_entity_poly.pdbx_seq_one_letter_code
_entity_poly.pdbx_strand_id
1 'polypeptide(L)'
;LLLSLGNSGKVSSRRWLNLQEYQSKKLMQESGVTVQRFYVADNAPDALQAAKRLGAKEIVLKAQILAGGRGKGVFDSGLKGGVHLTKDPSVVGELANRMLGYSLTTKQTPKEGVKVKTVMVAEALDITRETYFAILMDRACNGPVMVGSPQGGMDIEEVADKTPELIFKEVIDIFEGVRDDQAVRMAANLGFKGPLERQAADQIKRLYDLFLKVDATQVEVNPLGETPEGQVVCFDAKINFDDNAEFRQKAVFALDDMSESDPTETEAAKWDLKYIGLDGNIACFVNGAGLAMATCDIIDLHGGKPANFLDLGGGVKEKQVYEAFKLLTADPKVEAILVNIFGGIVNCAIIANGITKACRELELKVPLVVRLEGGYSTGGATTTTLHPTYTLFDCSTHYHPRALSVLNSIFLSLLFTSPPLLCHMHHFLHFLHLSTFYERSVLFHTGLILSIVFLNSVQ
;
A
#
# COMPACT_ATOMS: atom_id res chain seq x y z
N LEU A 1 15.86 -32.74 -24.63
CA LEU A 1 16.90 -31.68 -24.54
C LEU A 1 16.25 -30.30 -24.31
N LEU A 2 15.31 -30.21 -23.37
CA LEU A 2 14.54 -29.01 -23.05
C LEU A 2 14.42 -28.92 -21.52
N LEU A 3 15.53 -28.52 -20.90
CA LEU A 3 15.60 -28.06 -19.52
C LEU A 3 16.77 -27.08 -19.48
N SER A 4 16.44 -25.79 -19.45
CA SER A 4 17.23 -24.71 -18.83
C SER A 4 16.82 -23.42 -19.52
N LEU A 5 15.95 -22.67 -18.84
CA LEU A 5 16.01 -21.22 -18.69
C LEU A 5 15.03 -20.88 -17.55
N GLY A 6 15.32 -21.45 -16.39
CA GLY A 6 14.73 -21.02 -15.13
C GLY A 6 15.41 -19.72 -14.74
N ASN A 7 14.83 -18.60 -15.16
CA ASN A 7 15.05 -17.33 -14.48
C ASN A 7 13.70 -16.64 -14.36
N SER A 8 12.86 -17.18 -13.48
CA SER A 8 11.70 -16.46 -12.97
C SER A 8 12.25 -15.30 -12.15
N GLY A 9 12.38 -14.13 -12.79
CA GLY A 9 12.59 -12.88 -12.09
C GLY A 9 11.52 -12.80 -11.01
N LYS A 10 11.95 -12.83 -9.75
CA LYS A 10 11.07 -12.62 -8.62
C LYS A 10 10.46 -11.24 -8.80
N VAL A 11 9.19 -11.20 -9.18
CA VAL A 11 8.40 -9.97 -9.18
C VAL A 11 8.14 -9.64 -7.70
N SER A 12 9.08 -8.91 -7.09
CA SER A 12 8.87 -8.29 -5.79
C SER A 12 7.91 -7.12 -6.02
N SER A 13 6.64 -7.30 -5.67
CA SER A 13 5.77 -6.13 -5.47
C SER A 13 6.28 -5.44 -4.21
N ARG A 14 7.06 -4.39 -4.46
CA ARG A 14 7.44 -3.38 -3.49
C ARG A 14 6.35 -2.31 -3.44
N ARG A 15 6.50 -1.39 -2.48
CA ARG A 15 5.51 -0.35 -2.16
C ARG A 15 5.36 0.67 -3.26
N TRP A 16 4.17 1.26 -3.32
CA TRP A 16 3.84 2.37 -4.21
C TRP A 16 4.74 3.58 -3.94
N LEU A 17 5.72 3.81 -4.81
CA LEU A 17 6.46 5.07 -4.85
C LEU A 17 5.47 6.24 -4.95
N ASN A 18 5.53 7.14 -3.98
CA ASN A 18 4.78 8.40 -3.98
C ASN A 18 5.78 9.54 -3.97
N LEU A 19 5.66 10.46 -4.93
CA LEU A 19 6.51 11.63 -5.00
C LEU A 19 5.85 12.85 -4.34
N GLN A 20 6.66 13.67 -3.69
CA GLN A 20 6.26 14.99 -3.21
C GLN A 20 5.89 15.89 -4.41
N GLU A 21 5.02 16.88 -4.19
CA GLU A 21 4.53 17.78 -5.26
C GLU A 21 5.69 18.40 -6.08
N TYR A 22 6.74 18.87 -5.41
CA TYR A 22 7.90 19.47 -6.09
C TYR A 22 8.67 18.47 -6.99
N GLN A 23 8.72 17.20 -6.60
CA GLN A 23 9.41 16.14 -7.38
C GLN A 23 8.60 15.81 -8.63
N SER A 24 7.28 15.65 -8.48
CA SER A 24 6.35 15.47 -9.60
C SER A 24 6.45 16.65 -10.57
N LYS A 25 6.41 17.90 -10.08
CA LYS A 25 6.56 19.10 -10.91
C LYS A 25 7.89 19.16 -11.66
N LYS A 26 8.98 18.71 -11.05
CA LYS A 26 10.28 18.63 -11.72
C LYS A 26 10.26 17.64 -12.88
N LEU A 27 9.71 16.43 -12.68
CA LEU A 27 9.57 15.43 -13.76
C LEU A 27 8.68 15.94 -14.90
N MET A 28 7.63 16.68 -14.57
CA MET A 28 6.75 17.34 -15.52
C MET A 28 7.50 18.39 -16.35
N GLN A 29 8.28 19.27 -15.71
CA GLN A 29 9.10 20.28 -16.40
C GLN A 29 10.12 19.65 -17.35
N GLU A 30 10.80 18.59 -16.92
CA GLU A 30 11.77 17.84 -17.74
C GLU A 30 11.11 17.16 -18.95
N SER A 31 9.79 16.98 -18.92
CA SER A 31 8.98 16.45 -20.04
C SER A 31 8.26 17.55 -20.82
N GLY A 32 8.60 18.82 -20.55
CA GLY A 32 8.05 19.99 -21.24
C GLY A 32 6.62 20.37 -20.83
N VAL A 33 6.09 19.76 -19.77
CA VAL A 33 4.79 20.12 -19.20
C VAL A 33 4.90 21.44 -18.45
N THR A 34 3.94 22.32 -18.67
CA THR A 34 3.90 23.66 -18.07
C THR A 34 3.40 23.55 -16.64
N VAL A 35 4.26 23.91 -15.69
CA VAL A 35 3.95 24.05 -14.25
C VAL A 35 4.41 25.42 -13.77
N GLN A 36 3.95 25.83 -12.60
CA GLN A 36 4.42 27.04 -11.90
C GLN A 36 5.94 27.06 -11.77
N ARG A 37 6.59 28.22 -11.88
CA ARG A 37 7.98 28.37 -11.46
C ARG A 37 8.07 28.18 -9.95
N PHE A 38 9.02 27.36 -9.50
CA PHE A 38 9.20 27.07 -8.09
C PHE A 38 10.66 26.81 -7.73
N TYR A 39 10.93 26.89 -6.43
CA TYR A 39 12.14 26.41 -5.78
C TYR A 39 11.75 25.63 -4.52
N VAL A 40 12.68 24.86 -4.00
CA VAL A 40 12.54 24.16 -2.72
C VAL A 40 13.56 24.68 -1.72
N ALA A 41 13.20 24.61 -0.44
CA ALA A 41 14.07 25.01 0.65
C ALA A 41 13.85 24.12 1.88
N ASP A 42 14.95 23.80 2.56
CA ASP A 42 14.96 22.99 3.78
C ASP A 42 15.27 23.83 5.03
N ASN A 43 15.48 25.14 4.86
CA ASN A 43 15.64 26.12 5.93
C ASN A 43 14.99 27.47 5.54
N ALA A 44 14.66 28.27 6.55
CA ALA A 44 13.98 29.55 6.36
C ALA A 44 14.78 30.59 5.55
N PRO A 45 16.11 30.77 5.75
CA PRO A 45 16.92 31.64 4.91
C PRO A 45 16.87 31.29 3.42
N ASP A 46 16.94 30.01 3.07
CA ASP A 46 16.87 29.56 1.67
C ASP A 46 15.48 29.77 1.09
N ALA A 47 14.41 29.58 1.88
CA ALA A 47 13.05 29.89 1.45
C ALA A 47 12.87 31.39 1.14
N LEU A 48 13.45 32.26 1.95
CA LEU A 48 13.49 33.71 1.70
C LEU A 48 14.26 34.07 0.41
N GLN A 49 15.42 33.44 0.19
CA GLN A 49 16.20 33.67 -1.03
C GLN A 49 15.47 33.15 -2.28
N ALA A 50 14.83 31.99 -2.19
CA ALA A 50 13.97 31.44 -3.23
C ALA A 50 12.83 32.40 -3.60
N ALA A 51 12.14 32.95 -2.60
CA ALA A 51 11.08 33.95 -2.79
C ALA A 51 11.58 35.20 -3.53
N LYS A 52 12.75 35.73 -3.13
CA LYS A 52 13.38 36.87 -3.82
C LYS A 52 13.78 36.54 -5.25
N ARG A 53 14.32 35.34 -5.48
CA ARG A 53 14.76 34.87 -6.80
C ARG A 53 13.59 34.66 -7.77
N LEU A 54 12.42 34.24 -7.29
CA LEU A 54 11.23 34.11 -8.15
C LEU A 54 10.82 35.44 -8.78
N GLY A 55 10.93 36.54 -8.02
CA GLY A 55 10.51 37.85 -8.46
C GLY A 55 9.04 37.90 -8.89
N ALA A 56 8.20 37.03 -8.32
CA ALA A 56 6.79 36.91 -8.66
C ALA A 56 5.97 38.00 -7.95
N LYS A 57 4.86 38.42 -8.59
CA LYS A 57 3.90 39.38 -8.02
C LYS A 57 3.26 38.86 -6.73
N GLU A 58 3.03 37.55 -6.67
CA GLU A 58 2.48 36.84 -5.54
C GLU A 58 3.15 35.46 -5.46
N ILE A 59 3.38 34.98 -4.25
CA ILE A 59 4.16 33.79 -3.93
C ILE A 59 3.27 32.85 -3.12
N VAL A 60 3.31 31.57 -3.45
CA VAL A 60 2.71 30.51 -2.65
C VAL A 60 3.82 29.71 -1.96
N LEU A 61 3.71 29.58 -0.63
CA LEU A 61 4.54 28.71 0.19
C LEU A 61 3.73 27.46 0.54
N LYS A 62 4.25 26.28 0.19
CA LYS A 62 3.59 24.99 0.43
C LYS A 62 4.49 24.03 1.21
N ALA A 63 3.98 23.51 2.32
CA ALA A 63 4.59 22.37 3.01
C ALA A 63 4.62 21.15 2.08
N GLN A 64 5.77 20.46 2.03
CA GLN A 64 5.92 19.22 1.28
C GLN A 64 5.73 18.04 2.24
N ILE A 65 4.55 17.44 2.15
CA ILE A 65 4.20 16.13 2.73
C ILE A 65 3.36 15.38 1.68
N LEU A 66 3.39 14.04 1.69
CA LEU A 66 2.64 13.22 0.74
C LEU A 66 1.13 13.27 1.01
N ALA A 67 0.74 13.41 2.28
CA ALA A 67 -0.66 13.52 2.66
C ALA A 67 -1.33 14.80 2.13
N GLY A 68 -2.54 14.65 1.58
CA GLY A 68 -3.35 15.76 1.09
C GLY A 68 -4.00 16.59 2.20
N GLY A 69 -4.80 17.58 1.80
CA GLY A 69 -5.52 18.45 2.74
C GLY A 69 -4.66 19.49 3.46
N ARG A 70 -3.43 19.72 2.97
CA ARG A 70 -2.41 20.62 3.56
C ARG A 70 -2.96 22.01 3.88
N GLY A 71 -3.77 22.60 3.00
CA GLY A 71 -4.32 23.96 3.20
C GLY A 71 -5.20 24.11 4.45
N LYS A 72 -5.85 23.04 4.93
CA LYS A 72 -6.69 23.04 6.15
C LYS A 72 -5.97 22.43 7.36
N GLY A 73 -4.72 22.03 7.21
CA GLY A 73 -3.94 21.40 8.27
C GLY A 73 -3.52 22.38 9.37
N VAL A 74 -2.96 21.86 10.46
CA VAL A 74 -2.45 22.66 11.59
C VAL A 74 -1.07 22.12 11.97
N PHE A 75 -0.12 23.03 12.16
CA PHE A 75 1.20 22.70 12.69
C PHE A 75 1.20 22.68 14.21
N ASP A 76 2.04 21.83 14.79
CA ASP A 76 2.38 21.85 16.23
C ASP A 76 3.11 23.15 16.67
N SER A 77 3.64 23.95 15.73
CA SER A 77 4.06 25.35 15.95
C SER A 77 2.91 26.34 16.21
N GLY A 78 1.65 25.88 16.07
CA GLY A 78 0.44 26.69 16.14
C GLY A 78 0.09 27.43 14.84
N LEU A 79 0.88 27.29 13.76
CA LEU A 79 0.54 27.82 12.44
C LEU A 79 -0.65 27.04 11.85
N LYS A 80 -1.65 27.75 11.31
CA LYS A 80 -2.78 27.14 10.62
C LYS A 80 -2.55 27.19 9.11
N GLY A 81 -2.80 26.08 8.43
CA GLY A 81 -2.63 25.88 7.00
C GLY A 81 -1.18 25.55 6.62
N GLY A 82 -1.02 24.56 5.75
CA GLY A 82 0.24 24.19 5.08
C GLY A 82 0.46 24.86 3.73
N VAL A 83 -0.45 25.76 3.32
CA VAL A 83 -0.40 26.51 2.05
C VAL A 83 -0.72 27.96 2.36
N HIS A 84 0.20 28.87 2.04
CA HIS A 84 0.07 30.31 2.33
C HIS A 84 0.43 31.14 1.10
N LEU A 85 -0.33 32.22 0.90
CA LEU A 85 -0.09 33.21 -0.16
C LEU A 85 0.45 34.50 0.45
N THR A 86 1.46 35.10 -0.19
CA THR A 86 1.99 36.41 0.20
C THR A 86 2.58 37.13 -1.01
N LYS A 87 2.55 38.47 -0.97
CA LYS A 87 3.22 39.34 -1.95
C LYS A 87 4.58 39.83 -1.45
N ASP A 88 4.89 39.60 -0.17
CA ASP A 88 6.14 40.01 0.45
C ASP A 88 7.05 38.79 0.67
N PRO A 89 8.23 38.74 0.03
CA PRO A 89 9.22 37.69 0.24
C PRO A 89 9.66 37.54 1.71
N SER A 90 9.67 38.61 2.51
CA SER A 90 10.10 38.54 3.92
C SER A 90 9.21 37.60 4.74
N VAL A 91 7.90 37.66 4.51
CA VAL A 91 6.88 36.81 5.15
C VAL A 91 7.11 35.33 4.82
N VAL A 92 7.67 35.01 3.65
CA VAL A 92 8.00 33.61 3.28
C VAL A 92 9.01 33.00 4.26
N GLY A 93 10.05 33.75 4.65
CA GLY A 93 11.04 33.29 5.62
C GLY A 93 10.43 33.07 7.01
N GLU A 94 9.57 33.98 7.46
CA GLU A 94 8.87 33.87 8.75
C GLU A 94 7.95 32.65 8.80
N LEU A 95 7.15 32.43 7.75
CA LEU A 95 6.27 31.28 7.64
C LEU A 95 7.07 29.98 7.54
N ALA A 96 8.12 29.93 6.73
CA ALA A 96 8.98 28.76 6.59
C ALA A 96 9.61 28.36 7.93
N ASN A 97 10.01 29.33 8.77
CA ASN A 97 10.53 29.08 10.11
C ASN A 97 9.50 28.45 11.07
N ARG A 98 8.20 28.62 10.77
CA ARG A 98 7.10 28.01 11.53
C ARG A 98 6.56 26.72 10.91
N MET A 99 7.05 26.35 9.74
CA MET A 99 6.69 25.11 9.04
C MET A 99 7.80 24.05 9.16
N LEU A 100 9.04 24.43 8.85
CA LEU A 100 10.17 23.51 8.77
C LEU A 100 10.56 22.99 10.15
N GLY A 101 10.68 21.66 10.26
CA GLY A 101 10.99 20.97 11.50
C GLY A 101 9.78 20.69 12.40
N TYR A 102 8.62 21.24 12.07
CA TYR A 102 7.34 21.06 12.78
C TYR A 102 6.46 20.01 12.11
N SER A 103 5.50 19.46 12.84
CA SER A 103 4.60 18.41 12.35
C SER A 103 3.28 19.02 11.86
N LEU A 104 2.90 18.73 10.60
CA LEU A 104 1.64 19.16 10.00
C LEU A 104 0.60 18.05 10.12
N THR A 105 -0.48 18.30 10.85
CA THR A 105 -1.64 17.41 10.95
C THR A 105 -2.70 17.82 9.93
N THR A 106 -3.15 16.88 9.09
CA THR A 106 -4.29 17.04 8.17
C THR A 106 -5.35 15.98 8.48
N LYS A 107 -6.45 15.95 7.71
CA LYS A 107 -7.44 14.86 7.78
C LYS A 107 -6.88 13.51 7.31
N GLN A 108 -5.78 13.51 6.56
CA GLN A 108 -5.19 12.34 5.91
C GLN A 108 -3.86 11.89 6.57
N THR A 109 -3.40 12.59 7.60
CA THR A 109 -2.21 12.20 8.37
C THR A 109 -2.60 11.43 9.63
N PRO A 110 -1.66 10.71 10.27
CA PRO A 110 -1.79 10.31 11.66
C PRO A 110 -2.09 11.49 12.59
N LYS A 111 -2.53 11.22 13.83
CA LYS A 111 -2.91 12.25 14.80
C LYS A 111 -1.74 13.16 15.17
N GLU A 112 -0.56 12.60 15.25
CA GLU A 112 0.74 13.23 15.48
C GLU A 112 1.20 14.11 14.30
N GLY A 113 0.56 14.00 13.13
CA GLY A 113 0.94 14.72 11.91
C GLY A 113 2.21 14.17 11.27
N VAL A 114 2.67 14.86 10.23
CA VAL A 114 3.88 14.52 9.49
C VAL A 114 4.89 15.66 9.60
N LYS A 115 6.14 15.33 9.96
CA LYS A 115 7.21 16.32 10.10
C LYS A 115 7.57 16.91 8.74
N VAL A 116 7.40 18.22 8.60
CA VAL A 116 7.73 18.96 7.38
C VAL A 116 9.23 19.25 7.34
N LYS A 117 9.94 18.63 6.40
CA LYS A 117 11.39 18.82 6.20
C LYS A 117 11.74 19.82 5.11
N THR A 118 10.83 19.98 4.15
CA THR A 118 11.02 20.80 2.96
C THR A 118 9.76 21.61 2.71
N VAL A 119 9.95 22.83 2.23
CA VAL A 119 8.87 23.68 1.72
C VAL A 119 9.14 24.03 0.26
N MET A 120 8.06 24.12 -0.52
CA MET A 120 8.11 24.64 -1.88
C MET A 120 7.69 26.10 -1.88
N VAL A 121 8.51 26.94 -2.50
CA VAL A 121 8.23 28.35 -2.77
C VAL A 121 7.96 28.47 -4.26
N ALA A 122 6.73 28.80 -4.65
CA ALA A 122 6.33 28.89 -6.05
C ALA A 122 5.67 30.24 -6.35
N GLU A 123 5.64 30.63 -7.63
CA GLU A 123 4.79 31.73 -8.04
C GLU A 123 3.31 31.36 -7.86
N ALA A 124 2.53 32.27 -7.29
CA ALA A 124 1.10 32.14 -7.27
C ALA A 124 0.55 32.65 -8.60
N LEU A 125 -0.06 31.76 -9.37
CA LEU A 125 -0.75 32.09 -10.61
C LEU A 125 -2.24 32.20 -10.32
N ASP A 126 -2.85 33.27 -10.81
CA ASP A 126 -4.31 33.41 -10.79
C ASP A 126 -4.93 32.32 -11.66
N ILE A 127 -6.04 31.74 -11.19
CA ILE A 127 -6.74 30.67 -11.90
C ILE A 127 -8.08 31.22 -12.38
N THR A 128 -8.26 31.26 -13.70
CA THR A 128 -9.54 31.63 -14.32
C THR A 128 -10.47 30.43 -14.40
N ARG A 129 -9.90 29.23 -14.55
CA ARG A 129 -10.65 27.98 -14.71
C ARG A 129 -9.87 26.78 -14.21
N GLU A 130 -10.54 25.89 -13.49
CA GLU A 130 -10.00 24.65 -12.94
C GLU A 130 -10.68 23.46 -13.58
N THR A 131 -9.90 22.50 -14.07
CA THR A 131 -10.38 21.22 -14.59
C THR A 131 -9.61 20.07 -13.95
N TYR A 132 -10.16 18.88 -14.02
CA TYR A 132 -9.51 17.63 -13.62
C TYR A 132 -9.02 16.90 -14.86
N PHE A 133 -7.79 16.40 -14.84
CA PHE A 133 -7.27 15.51 -15.88
C PHE A 133 -6.39 14.41 -15.28
N ALA A 134 -6.59 13.18 -15.74
CA ALA A 134 -5.75 12.05 -15.37
C ALA A 134 -5.51 11.10 -16.56
N ILE A 135 -4.41 10.37 -16.49
CA ILE A 135 -4.08 9.24 -17.36
C ILE A 135 -3.78 8.05 -16.45
N LEU A 136 -4.42 6.91 -16.70
CA LEU A 136 -4.16 5.68 -15.95
C LEU A 136 -4.22 4.44 -16.85
N MET A 137 -3.64 3.33 -16.39
CA MET A 137 -3.86 2.02 -17.01
C MET A 137 -5.23 1.46 -16.61
N ASP A 138 -6.17 1.42 -17.55
CA ASP A 138 -7.51 0.87 -17.32
C ASP A 138 -7.54 -0.63 -17.59
N ARG A 139 -7.93 -1.38 -16.55
CA ARG A 139 -7.98 -2.85 -16.60
C ARG A 139 -9.11 -3.40 -17.48
N ALA A 140 -10.20 -2.65 -17.66
CA ALA A 140 -11.31 -3.10 -18.51
C ALA A 140 -10.99 -2.88 -19.99
N CYS A 141 -10.25 -1.82 -20.32
CA CYS A 141 -9.86 -1.47 -21.67
C CYS A 141 -8.54 -2.11 -22.11
N ASN A 142 -7.79 -2.72 -21.19
CA ASN A 142 -6.45 -3.30 -21.43
C ASN A 142 -5.44 -2.30 -21.98
N GLY A 143 -5.47 -1.05 -21.51
CA GLY A 143 -4.57 -0.01 -22.00
C GLY A 143 -4.75 1.34 -21.28
N PRO A 144 -3.98 2.36 -21.68
CA PRO A 144 -4.09 3.69 -21.10
C PRO A 144 -5.45 4.34 -21.44
N VAL A 145 -6.01 5.07 -20.48
CA VAL A 145 -7.23 5.87 -20.65
C VAL A 145 -6.99 7.27 -20.10
N MET A 146 -7.36 8.29 -20.87
CA MET A 146 -7.50 9.65 -20.37
C MET A 146 -8.85 9.78 -19.70
N VAL A 147 -8.87 10.32 -18.48
CA VAL A 147 -10.07 10.67 -17.74
C VAL A 147 -10.03 12.17 -17.48
N GLY A 148 -11.10 12.88 -17.81
CA GLY A 148 -11.17 14.33 -17.64
C GLY A 148 -12.54 14.80 -17.16
N SER A 149 -12.56 15.88 -16.39
CA SER A 149 -13.80 16.56 -16.00
C SER A 149 -13.60 18.09 -16.00
N PRO A 150 -14.58 18.88 -16.50
CA PRO A 150 -14.56 20.33 -16.36
C PRO A 150 -14.74 20.81 -14.92
N GLN A 151 -15.06 19.91 -13.97
CA GLN A 151 -15.11 20.21 -12.53
C GLN A 151 -13.78 19.86 -11.86
N GLY A 152 -12.81 20.78 -11.95
CA GLY A 152 -11.54 20.67 -11.23
C GLY A 152 -11.60 21.14 -9.77
N GLY A 153 -10.53 20.89 -9.01
CA GLY A 153 -10.39 21.36 -7.63
C GLY A 153 -11.19 20.57 -6.59
N MET A 154 -11.89 19.51 -7.01
CA MET A 154 -12.68 18.62 -6.16
C MET A 154 -12.19 17.17 -6.28
N ASP A 155 -12.72 16.31 -5.40
CA ASP A 155 -12.48 14.86 -5.44
C ASP A 155 -13.17 14.24 -6.67
N ILE A 156 -12.44 13.49 -7.49
CA ILE A 156 -13.01 13.00 -8.77
C ILE A 156 -14.05 11.91 -8.53
N GLU A 157 -13.92 11.15 -7.45
CA GLU A 157 -14.87 10.15 -6.99
C GLU A 157 -16.21 10.79 -6.61
N GLU A 158 -16.20 11.98 -6.02
CA GLU A 158 -17.41 12.74 -5.71
C GLU A 158 -18.12 13.21 -6.98
N VAL A 159 -17.36 13.65 -7.99
CA VAL A 159 -17.90 13.99 -9.32
C VAL A 159 -18.48 12.75 -10.00
N ALA A 160 -17.81 11.59 -9.89
CA ALA A 160 -18.28 10.34 -10.48
C ALA A 160 -19.61 9.86 -9.88
N ASP A 161 -19.82 10.08 -8.59
CA ASP A 161 -21.06 9.71 -7.89
C ASP A 161 -22.20 10.71 -8.16
N LYS A 162 -21.91 12.02 -8.12
CA LYS A 162 -22.94 13.08 -8.17
C LYS A 162 -23.27 13.57 -9.59
N THR A 163 -22.26 13.68 -10.45
CA THR A 163 -22.35 14.27 -11.79
C THR A 163 -21.54 13.45 -12.81
N PRO A 164 -21.84 12.14 -12.95
CA PRO A 164 -21.08 11.23 -13.82
C PRO A 164 -21.03 11.67 -15.30
N GLU A 165 -22.03 12.42 -15.76
CA GLU A 165 -22.09 12.99 -17.11
C GLU A 165 -20.99 14.03 -17.41
N LEU A 166 -20.33 14.54 -16.37
CA LEU A 166 -19.19 15.45 -16.48
C LEU A 166 -17.85 14.71 -16.54
N ILE A 167 -17.84 13.37 -16.49
CA ILE A 167 -16.62 12.58 -16.65
C ILE A 167 -16.52 12.08 -18.08
N PHE A 168 -15.48 12.54 -18.76
CA PHE A 168 -15.14 12.16 -20.12
C PHE A 168 -13.97 11.17 -20.09
N LYS A 169 -14.05 10.14 -20.94
CA LYS A 169 -13.01 9.12 -21.08
C LYS A 169 -12.62 8.96 -22.55
N GLU A 170 -11.32 8.86 -22.82
CA GLU A 170 -10.78 8.52 -24.14
C GLU A 170 -9.79 7.36 -23.97
N VAL A 171 -10.08 6.23 -24.62
CA VAL A 171 -9.19 5.07 -24.63
C VAL A 171 -8.04 5.31 -25.61
N ILE A 172 -6.83 5.01 -25.20
CA ILE A 172 -5.62 5.20 -25.99
C ILE A 172 -5.07 3.84 -26.40
N ASP A 173 -4.80 3.65 -27.69
CA ASP A 173 -4.00 2.51 -28.14
C ASP A 173 -2.53 2.74 -27.73
N ILE A 174 -1.94 1.77 -27.03
CA ILE A 174 -0.59 1.92 -26.45
C ILE A 174 0.53 1.92 -27.52
N PHE A 175 0.27 1.39 -28.71
CA PHE A 175 1.24 1.36 -29.80
C PHE A 175 1.14 2.60 -30.69
N GLU A 176 -0.08 3.11 -30.92
CA GLU A 176 -0.29 4.34 -31.68
C GLU A 176 -0.01 5.60 -30.84
N GLY A 177 -0.29 5.55 -29.54
CA GLY A 177 -0.22 6.69 -28.63
C GLY A 177 -1.41 7.65 -28.76
N VAL A 178 -1.31 8.81 -28.09
CA VAL A 178 -2.38 9.82 -28.12
C VAL A 178 -2.46 10.51 -29.48
N ARG A 179 -3.58 10.33 -30.17
CA ARG A 179 -3.88 11.02 -31.43
C ARG A 179 -4.30 12.47 -31.17
N ASP A 180 -4.00 13.36 -32.12
CA ASP A 180 -4.27 14.79 -32.00
C ASP A 180 -5.76 15.11 -31.79
N ASP A 181 -6.66 14.41 -32.49
CA ASP A 181 -8.11 14.58 -32.34
C ASP A 181 -8.61 14.09 -30.97
N GLN A 182 -7.98 13.09 -30.34
CA GLN A 182 -8.32 12.64 -28.99
C GLN A 182 -7.93 13.71 -27.96
N ALA A 183 -6.72 14.25 -28.08
CA ALA A 183 -6.25 15.32 -27.20
C ALA A 183 -7.11 16.59 -27.33
N VAL A 184 -7.44 16.99 -28.56
CA VAL A 184 -8.31 18.16 -28.82
C VAL A 184 -9.72 17.92 -28.30
N ARG A 185 -10.30 16.73 -28.52
CA ARG A 185 -11.64 16.41 -28.01
C ARG A 185 -11.68 16.38 -26.49
N MET A 186 -10.66 15.84 -25.83
CA MET A 186 -10.54 15.92 -24.37
C MET A 186 -10.42 17.37 -23.90
N ALA A 187 -9.57 18.19 -24.53
CA ALA A 187 -9.46 19.62 -24.19
C ALA A 187 -10.79 20.37 -24.36
N ALA A 188 -11.53 20.09 -25.44
CA ALA A 188 -12.85 20.67 -25.67
C ALA A 188 -13.89 20.22 -24.61
N ASN A 189 -13.91 18.94 -24.26
CA ASN A 189 -14.78 18.38 -23.21
C ASN A 189 -14.47 18.97 -21.83
N LEU A 190 -13.19 19.20 -21.55
CA LEU A 190 -12.74 19.91 -20.35
C LEU A 190 -13.15 21.38 -20.38
N GLY A 191 -13.55 21.94 -21.52
CA GLY A 191 -14.08 23.30 -21.66
C GLY A 191 -13.04 24.34 -22.13
N PHE A 192 -11.85 23.93 -22.55
CA PHE A 192 -10.86 24.84 -23.14
C PHE A 192 -11.35 25.35 -24.49
N LYS A 193 -11.07 26.62 -24.83
CA LYS A 193 -11.58 27.26 -26.05
C LYS A 193 -10.51 28.02 -26.80
N GLY A 194 -10.68 28.15 -28.12
CA GLY A 194 -9.81 28.97 -28.97
C GLY A 194 -8.34 28.52 -28.89
N PRO A 195 -7.38 29.44 -28.75
CA PRO A 195 -5.96 29.07 -28.63
C PRO A 195 -5.64 28.16 -27.43
N LEU A 196 -6.42 28.24 -26.34
CA LEU A 196 -6.20 27.45 -25.13
C LEU A 196 -6.54 25.97 -25.33
N GLU A 197 -7.48 25.65 -26.23
CA GLU A 197 -7.81 24.27 -26.57
C GLU A 197 -6.59 23.54 -27.15
N ARG A 198 -5.87 24.19 -28.06
CA ARG A 198 -4.65 23.64 -28.65
C ARG A 198 -3.49 23.58 -27.66
N GLN A 199 -3.36 24.57 -26.76
CA GLN A 199 -2.38 24.50 -25.67
C GLN A 199 -2.67 23.32 -24.73
N ALA A 200 -3.93 23.13 -24.32
CA ALA A 200 -4.34 22.02 -23.46
C ALA A 200 -4.12 20.66 -24.14
N ALA A 201 -4.45 20.54 -25.43
CA ALA A 201 -4.17 19.33 -26.20
C ALA A 201 -2.66 19.00 -26.25
N ASP A 202 -1.78 20.01 -26.40
CA ASP A 202 -0.33 19.82 -26.33
C ASP A 202 0.12 19.35 -24.93
N GLN A 203 -0.40 19.97 -23.86
CA GLN A 203 -0.11 19.55 -22.49
C GLN A 203 -0.56 18.10 -22.22
N ILE A 204 -1.75 17.71 -22.68
CA ILE A 204 -2.28 16.34 -22.57
C ILE A 204 -1.33 15.33 -23.22
N LYS A 205 -0.83 15.62 -24.43
CA LYS A 205 0.12 14.75 -25.12
C LYS A 205 1.44 14.62 -24.36
N ARG A 206 1.98 15.73 -23.83
CA ARG A 206 3.20 15.71 -23.01
C ARG A 206 3.02 14.94 -21.69
N LEU A 207 1.85 15.03 -21.07
CA LEU A 207 1.49 14.26 -19.89
C LEU A 207 1.44 12.76 -20.20
N TYR A 208 0.93 12.38 -21.38
CA TYR A 208 0.97 11.00 -21.84
C TYR A 208 2.40 10.50 -22.11
N ASP A 209 3.23 11.31 -22.77
CA ASP A 209 4.64 10.98 -22.99
C ASP A 209 5.38 10.80 -21.66
N LEU A 210 5.12 11.67 -20.68
CA LEU A 210 5.62 11.52 -19.31
C LEU A 210 5.14 10.21 -18.68
N PHE A 211 3.83 9.93 -18.72
CA PHE A 211 3.21 8.74 -18.16
C PHE A 211 3.90 7.46 -18.63
N LEU A 212 4.15 7.33 -19.94
CA LEU A 212 4.89 6.20 -20.50
C LEU A 212 6.37 6.21 -20.11
N LYS A 213 7.04 7.37 -20.20
CA LYS A 213 8.49 7.51 -19.98
C LYS A 213 8.92 7.08 -18.58
N VAL A 214 8.11 7.33 -17.57
CA VAL A 214 8.43 7.04 -16.17
C VAL A 214 7.78 5.76 -15.65
N ASP A 215 7.15 4.96 -16.52
CA ASP A 215 6.37 3.77 -16.14
C ASP A 215 5.32 4.08 -15.05
N ALA A 216 4.55 5.16 -15.26
CA ALA A 216 3.49 5.54 -14.34
C ALA A 216 2.30 4.56 -14.44
N THR A 217 1.67 4.27 -13.30
CA THR A 217 0.35 3.61 -13.24
C THR A 217 -0.78 4.64 -13.33
N GLN A 218 -0.52 5.86 -12.85
CA GLN A 218 -1.43 6.99 -12.92
C GLN A 218 -0.63 8.32 -12.92
N VAL A 219 -1.02 9.25 -13.79
CA VAL A 219 -0.67 10.67 -13.70
C VAL A 219 -1.96 11.44 -13.53
N GLU A 220 -2.11 12.14 -12.42
CA GLU A 220 -3.27 12.97 -12.10
C GLU A 220 -2.84 14.43 -11.95
N VAL A 221 -3.56 15.33 -12.61
CA VAL A 221 -3.38 16.78 -12.54
C VAL A 221 -4.69 17.41 -12.08
N ASN A 222 -4.67 17.94 -10.85
CA ASN A 222 -5.86 18.52 -10.21
C ASN A 222 -5.49 19.76 -9.38
N PRO A 223 -5.63 20.99 -9.92
CA PRO A 223 -6.24 21.32 -11.21
C PRO A 223 -5.26 21.39 -12.39
N LEU A 224 -5.73 20.97 -13.56
CA LEU A 224 -5.25 21.45 -14.86
C LEU A 224 -6.08 22.69 -15.21
N GLY A 225 -5.47 23.86 -15.38
CA GLY A 225 -6.24 25.11 -15.43
C GLY A 225 -5.71 26.16 -16.40
N GLU A 226 -6.44 27.26 -16.45
CA GLU A 226 -6.15 28.43 -17.28
C GLU A 226 -5.81 29.64 -16.42
N THR A 227 -4.78 30.40 -16.79
CA THR A 227 -4.48 31.70 -16.17
C THR A 227 -5.13 32.86 -16.96
N PRO A 228 -5.37 34.02 -16.32
CA PRO A 228 -5.86 35.22 -17.01
C PRO A 228 -4.99 35.67 -18.19
N GLU A 229 -3.70 35.33 -18.17
CA GLU A 229 -2.73 35.64 -19.23
C GLU A 229 -2.84 34.70 -20.45
N GLY A 230 -3.80 33.77 -20.44
CA GLY A 230 -4.04 32.86 -21.57
C GLY A 230 -3.02 31.72 -21.65
N GLN A 231 -2.64 31.17 -20.50
CA GLN A 231 -1.76 29.99 -20.40
C GLN A 231 -2.50 28.80 -19.81
N VAL A 232 -2.20 27.60 -20.31
CA VAL A 232 -2.64 26.34 -19.68
C VAL A 232 -1.52 25.82 -18.78
N VAL A 233 -1.84 25.55 -17.52
CA VAL A 233 -0.86 25.19 -16.49
C VAL A 233 -1.35 24.00 -15.67
N CYS A 234 -0.43 23.08 -15.35
CA CYS A 234 -0.64 22.03 -14.36
C CYS A 234 -0.30 22.58 -12.97
N PHE A 235 -1.31 22.91 -12.16
CA PHE A 235 -1.14 23.61 -10.89
C PHE A 235 -0.71 22.68 -9.74
N ASP A 236 -1.24 21.47 -9.74
CA ASP A 236 -0.87 20.40 -8.80
C ASP A 236 -0.94 19.06 -9.55
N ALA A 237 -0.09 18.12 -9.14
CA ALA A 237 -0.04 16.82 -9.77
C ALA A 237 0.42 15.73 -8.80
N LYS A 238 -0.20 14.56 -8.96
CA LYS A 238 0.15 13.32 -8.27
C LYS A 238 0.48 12.27 -9.32
N ILE A 239 1.62 11.59 -9.14
CA ILE A 239 2.07 10.53 -10.04
C ILE A 239 2.29 9.27 -9.21
N ASN A 240 1.64 8.18 -9.63
CA ASN A 240 1.85 6.85 -9.09
C ASN A 240 2.66 6.03 -10.11
N PHE A 241 3.57 5.19 -9.63
CA PHE A 241 4.52 4.45 -10.47
C PHE A 241 4.28 2.95 -10.42
N ASP A 242 4.74 2.22 -11.44
CA ASP A 242 4.80 0.76 -11.40
C ASP A 242 6.08 0.30 -10.71
N ASP A 243 5.94 -0.29 -9.52
CA ASP A 243 7.06 -0.80 -8.73
C ASP A 243 7.83 -1.90 -9.48
N ASN A 244 7.17 -2.61 -10.41
CA ASN A 244 7.84 -3.62 -11.23
C ASN A 244 8.82 -3.00 -12.23
N ALA A 245 8.74 -1.68 -12.48
CA ALA A 245 9.65 -0.96 -13.37
C ALA A 245 10.89 -0.38 -12.65
N GLU A 246 11.03 -0.56 -11.33
CA GLU A 246 12.17 -0.05 -10.52
C GLU A 246 13.53 -0.32 -11.19
N PHE A 247 13.71 -1.53 -11.73
CA PHE A 247 14.97 -1.96 -12.34
C PHE A 247 15.44 -1.07 -13.50
N ARG A 248 14.50 -0.42 -14.22
CA ARG A 248 14.76 0.50 -15.34
C ARG A 248 14.48 1.96 -14.99
N GLN A 249 13.78 2.25 -13.90
CA GLN A 249 13.44 3.61 -13.43
C GLN A 249 14.27 4.07 -12.23
N LYS A 250 15.54 3.66 -12.14
CA LYS A 250 16.40 3.92 -10.96
C LYS A 250 16.47 5.39 -10.53
N ALA A 251 16.45 6.33 -11.49
CA ALA A 251 16.49 7.76 -11.18
C ALA A 251 15.21 8.26 -10.49
N VAL A 252 14.05 7.71 -10.88
CA VAL A 252 12.74 8.05 -10.30
C VAL A 252 12.62 7.42 -8.91
N PHE A 253 12.98 6.14 -8.77
CA PHE A 253 12.95 5.46 -7.47
C PHE A 253 14.00 5.98 -6.48
N ALA A 254 15.05 6.66 -6.94
CA ALA A 254 15.98 7.37 -6.07
C ALA A 254 15.37 8.63 -5.42
N LEU A 255 14.20 9.10 -5.89
CA LEU A 255 13.46 10.22 -5.31
C LEU A 255 12.54 9.79 -4.16
N ASP A 256 12.39 8.49 -3.93
CA ASP A 256 11.49 7.95 -2.91
C ASP A 256 11.82 8.50 -1.52
N ASP A 257 10.82 9.10 -0.87
CA ASP A 257 10.93 9.58 0.51
C ASP A 257 10.19 8.63 1.45
N MET A 258 10.96 7.67 1.98
CA MET A 258 10.46 6.69 2.92
C MET A 258 10.22 7.24 4.33
N SER A 259 10.38 8.55 4.55
CA SER A 259 10.25 9.10 5.90
C SER A 259 8.82 9.25 6.40
N GLU A 260 7.84 9.20 5.50
CA GLU A 260 6.40 9.13 5.83
C GLU A 260 5.87 7.69 5.84
N SER A 261 6.68 6.71 5.41
CA SER A 261 6.28 5.30 5.43
C SER A 261 6.19 4.76 6.85
N ASP A 262 5.29 3.79 7.06
CA ASP A 262 5.24 3.03 8.30
C ASP A 262 6.61 2.34 8.56
N PRO A 263 7.24 2.53 9.75
CA PRO A 263 8.53 1.93 10.06
C PRO A 263 8.51 0.39 10.02
N THR A 264 7.39 -0.22 10.41
CA THR A 264 7.17 -1.67 10.41
C THR A 264 7.12 -2.19 8.99
N GLU A 265 6.38 -1.50 8.11
CA GLU A 265 6.41 -1.85 6.69
C GLU A 265 7.84 -1.71 6.17
N THR A 266 8.54 -0.61 6.46
CA THR A 266 9.91 -0.33 5.99
C THR A 266 10.88 -1.42 6.39
N GLU A 267 10.79 -1.90 7.63
CA GLU A 267 11.58 -3.03 8.09
C GLU A 267 11.18 -4.34 7.38
N ALA A 268 9.89 -4.60 7.19
CA ALA A 268 9.40 -5.78 6.46
C ALA A 268 9.94 -5.85 5.02
N ALA A 269 9.97 -4.73 4.30
CA ALA A 269 10.45 -4.69 2.92
C ALA A 269 11.93 -5.07 2.78
N LYS A 270 12.78 -4.85 3.80
CA LYS A 270 14.19 -5.31 3.79
C LYS A 270 14.32 -6.82 3.68
N TRP A 271 13.28 -7.55 4.08
CA TRP A 271 13.20 -9.00 4.09
C TRP A 271 12.33 -9.57 2.97
N ASP A 272 11.93 -8.74 2.01
CA ASP A 272 11.00 -9.10 0.92
C ASP A 272 9.66 -9.59 1.47
N LEU A 273 9.22 -8.98 2.58
CA LEU A 273 7.93 -9.24 3.24
C LEU A 273 6.95 -8.13 2.91
N LYS A 274 5.73 -8.50 2.48
CA LYS A 274 4.66 -7.56 2.19
C LYS A 274 3.78 -7.41 3.42
N TYR A 275 4.10 -6.42 4.24
CA TYR A 275 3.37 -6.08 5.45
C TYR A 275 2.45 -4.89 5.20
N ILE A 276 1.24 -4.92 5.75
CA ILE A 276 0.34 -3.77 5.88
C ILE A 276 -0.26 -3.82 7.29
N GLY A 277 -0.11 -2.75 8.06
CA GLY A 277 -0.69 -2.65 9.40
C GLY A 277 -2.20 -2.42 9.35
N LEU A 278 -2.94 -3.07 10.24
CA LEU A 278 -4.39 -2.90 10.42
C LEU A 278 -4.72 -2.56 11.88
N ASP A 279 -5.96 -2.15 12.14
CA ASP A 279 -6.46 -1.82 13.48
C ASP A 279 -7.12 -3.03 14.16
N GLY A 280 -6.30 -4.04 14.47
CA GLY A 280 -6.73 -5.27 15.13
C GLY A 280 -5.71 -5.81 16.12
N ASN A 281 -6.00 -6.98 16.66
CA ASN A 281 -5.21 -7.63 17.72
C ASN A 281 -4.83 -9.09 17.44
N ILE A 282 -5.32 -9.67 16.33
CA ILE A 282 -4.90 -11.01 15.89
C ILE A 282 -3.96 -10.84 14.71
N ALA A 283 -2.66 -11.00 14.94
CA ALA A 283 -1.68 -10.96 13.87
C ALA A 283 -1.76 -12.21 13.01
N CYS A 284 -1.42 -12.10 11.72
CA CYS A 284 -1.30 -13.25 10.86
C CYS A 284 -0.13 -13.13 9.90
N PHE A 285 0.42 -14.27 9.47
CA PHE A 285 1.28 -14.31 8.29
C PHE A 285 1.04 -15.58 7.48
N VAL A 286 1.22 -15.43 6.17
CA VAL A 286 0.76 -16.38 5.17
C VAL A 286 1.74 -16.41 3.99
N ASN A 287 1.78 -17.50 3.23
CA ASN A 287 2.52 -17.59 1.97
C ASN A 287 1.59 -17.44 0.75
N GLY A 288 1.44 -16.21 0.27
CA GLY A 288 0.65 -15.85 -0.90
C GLY A 288 -0.41 -14.80 -0.57
N ALA A 289 -0.42 -13.70 -1.33
CA ALA A 289 -1.32 -12.57 -1.11
C ALA A 289 -2.81 -12.93 -1.05
N GLY A 290 -3.30 -13.82 -1.93
CA GLY A 290 -4.71 -14.25 -1.92
C GLY A 290 -5.11 -14.97 -0.63
N LEU A 291 -4.25 -15.88 -0.15
CA LEU A 291 -4.50 -16.59 1.11
C LEU A 291 -4.31 -15.67 2.31
N ALA A 292 -3.43 -14.67 2.23
CA ALA A 292 -3.24 -13.66 3.26
C ALA A 292 -4.52 -12.82 3.44
N MET A 293 -5.12 -12.33 2.34
CA MET A 293 -6.42 -11.64 2.39
C MET A 293 -7.52 -12.53 2.96
N ALA A 294 -7.65 -13.77 2.46
CA ALA A 294 -8.65 -14.70 2.98
C ALA A 294 -8.44 -15.05 4.48
N THR A 295 -7.21 -14.98 4.97
CA THR A 295 -6.89 -15.19 6.39
C THR A 295 -7.30 -13.98 7.23
N CYS A 296 -7.11 -12.76 6.74
CA CYS A 296 -7.68 -11.57 7.37
C CYS A 296 -9.21 -11.66 7.43
N ASP A 297 -9.84 -12.06 6.31
CA ASP A 297 -11.30 -12.18 6.20
C ASP A 297 -11.86 -13.25 7.14
N ILE A 298 -11.24 -14.44 7.23
CA ILE A 298 -11.72 -15.50 8.14
C ILE A 298 -11.53 -15.12 9.61
N ILE A 299 -10.54 -14.29 9.95
CA ILE A 299 -10.40 -13.72 11.30
C ILE A 299 -11.61 -12.84 11.60
N ASP A 300 -11.95 -11.92 10.69
CA ASP A 300 -13.08 -10.99 10.84
C ASP A 300 -14.44 -11.72 10.87
N LEU A 301 -14.66 -12.67 9.97
CA LEU A 301 -15.88 -13.49 9.89
C LEU A 301 -16.17 -14.25 11.20
N HIS A 302 -15.13 -14.63 11.94
CA HIS A 302 -15.26 -15.30 13.23
C HIS A 302 -15.25 -14.34 14.44
N GLY A 303 -15.37 -13.02 14.19
CA GLY A 303 -15.47 -11.99 15.22
C GLY A 303 -14.14 -11.52 15.81
N GLY A 304 -13.02 -11.89 15.21
CA GLY A 304 -11.70 -11.33 15.51
C GLY A 304 -11.45 -10.02 14.77
N LYS A 305 -10.30 -9.40 15.04
CA LYS A 305 -9.83 -8.25 14.25
C LYS A 305 -8.42 -8.52 13.76
N PRO A 306 -8.18 -8.65 12.44
CA PRO A 306 -6.83 -8.86 11.92
C PRO A 306 -5.96 -7.63 12.25
N ALA A 307 -4.81 -7.85 12.90
CA ALA A 307 -3.88 -6.79 13.26
C ALA A 307 -3.01 -6.34 12.08
N ASN A 308 -2.85 -7.20 11.08
CA ASN A 308 -2.03 -6.94 9.92
C ASN A 308 -2.42 -7.86 8.75
N PHE A 309 -1.97 -7.46 7.55
CA PHE A 309 -1.75 -8.34 6.41
C PHE A 309 -0.23 -8.61 6.32
N LEU A 310 0.18 -9.87 6.12
CA LEU A 310 1.58 -10.22 5.90
C LEU A 310 1.74 -11.41 4.96
N ASP A 311 2.22 -11.14 3.75
CA ASP A 311 2.57 -12.13 2.74
C ASP A 311 4.10 -12.37 2.70
N LEU A 312 4.51 -13.61 2.96
CA LEU A 312 5.90 -14.07 2.90
C LEU A 312 6.36 -14.42 1.45
N GLY A 313 5.43 -14.48 0.50
CA GLY A 313 5.67 -14.93 -0.87
C GLY A 313 5.73 -16.46 -1.03
N GLY A 314 5.87 -16.92 -2.27
CA GLY A 314 5.88 -18.36 -2.59
C GLY A 314 7.20 -19.10 -2.34
N GLY A 315 8.29 -18.38 -2.04
CA GLY A 315 9.65 -18.92 -1.88
C GLY A 315 10.23 -18.70 -0.49
N VAL A 316 9.41 -18.98 0.54
CA VAL A 316 9.69 -18.63 1.94
C VAL A 316 10.95 -19.34 2.47
N LYS A 317 11.82 -18.58 3.14
CA LYS A 317 13.00 -19.07 3.85
C LYS A 317 12.82 -19.00 5.36
N GLU A 318 13.54 -19.85 6.11
CA GLU A 318 13.53 -19.84 7.58
C GLU A 318 13.78 -18.45 8.17
N LYS A 319 14.75 -17.71 7.62
CA LYS A 319 15.06 -16.35 8.08
C LYS A 319 13.91 -15.36 7.88
N GLN A 320 13.12 -15.49 6.82
CA GLN A 320 11.95 -14.64 6.58
C GLN A 320 10.85 -14.92 7.61
N VAL A 321 10.66 -16.18 8.00
CA VAL A 321 9.74 -16.57 9.08
C VAL A 321 10.16 -15.94 10.41
N TYR A 322 11.46 -16.00 10.73
CA TYR A 322 11.99 -15.39 11.95
C TYR A 322 11.74 -13.87 12.00
N GLU A 323 12.08 -13.15 10.93
CA GLU A 323 11.90 -11.69 10.87
C GLU A 323 10.41 -11.32 10.84
N ALA A 324 9.55 -12.15 10.25
CA ALA A 324 8.10 -11.99 10.36
C ALA A 324 7.63 -12.04 11.82
N PHE A 325 8.05 -13.04 12.60
CA PHE A 325 7.71 -13.10 14.02
C PHE A 325 8.23 -11.89 14.80
N LYS A 326 9.48 -11.49 14.54
CA LYS A 326 10.08 -10.31 15.18
C LYS A 326 9.25 -9.05 14.92
N LEU A 327 8.81 -8.84 13.68
CA LEU A 327 7.90 -7.74 13.31
C LEU A 327 6.58 -7.81 14.07
N LEU A 328 5.91 -8.96 14.07
CA LEU A 328 4.60 -9.11 14.71
C LEU A 328 4.68 -8.95 16.23
N THR A 329 5.74 -9.45 16.86
CA THR A 329 5.94 -9.35 18.32
C THR A 329 6.33 -7.94 18.77
N ALA A 330 6.73 -7.05 17.85
CA ALA A 330 7.03 -5.66 18.16
C ALA A 330 5.77 -4.80 18.28
N ASP A 331 4.63 -5.22 17.70
CA ASP A 331 3.37 -4.50 17.82
C ASP A 331 2.67 -4.86 19.15
N PRO A 332 2.54 -3.92 20.10
CA PRO A 332 1.92 -4.19 21.41
C PRO A 332 0.42 -4.48 21.33
N LYS A 333 -0.25 -4.21 20.20
CA LYS A 333 -1.67 -4.55 19.99
C LYS A 333 -1.90 -6.04 19.79
N VAL A 334 -0.85 -6.79 19.44
CA VAL A 334 -0.97 -8.21 19.08
C VAL A 334 -1.19 -9.04 20.33
N GLU A 335 -2.36 -9.69 20.40
CA GLU A 335 -2.77 -10.58 21.49
C GLU A 335 -2.65 -12.07 21.11
N ALA A 336 -2.65 -12.39 19.82
CA ALA A 336 -2.47 -13.75 19.31
C ALA A 336 -1.95 -13.75 17.86
N ILE A 337 -1.33 -14.86 17.43
CA ILE A 337 -0.78 -15.00 16.07
C ILE A 337 -1.40 -16.22 15.38
N LEU A 338 -1.91 -16.02 14.16
CA LEU A 338 -2.36 -17.07 13.25
C LEU A 338 -1.36 -17.25 12.11
N VAL A 339 -0.74 -18.42 12.04
CA VAL A 339 0.12 -18.84 10.93
C VAL A 339 -0.67 -19.77 10.04
N ASN A 340 -0.90 -19.38 8.79
CA ASN A 340 -1.61 -20.18 7.81
C ASN A 340 -0.73 -20.37 6.58
N ILE A 341 -0.17 -21.58 6.42
CA ILE A 341 0.78 -21.88 5.35
C ILE A 341 0.30 -23.07 4.54
N PHE A 342 0.21 -22.86 3.22
CA PHE A 342 -0.07 -23.90 2.24
C PHE A 342 1.22 -24.25 1.48
N GLY A 343 1.86 -25.34 1.89
CA GLY A 343 3.08 -25.92 1.33
C GLY A 343 2.86 -26.56 -0.04
N GLY A 344 2.77 -25.70 -1.06
CA GLY A 344 2.97 -26.09 -2.46
C GLY A 344 4.46 -26.33 -2.75
N ILE A 345 5.17 -25.29 -3.18
CA ILE A 345 6.63 -25.34 -3.43
C ILE A 345 7.45 -25.19 -2.12
N VAL A 346 6.84 -24.64 -1.07
CA VAL A 346 7.48 -24.39 0.22
C VAL A 346 7.45 -25.67 1.07
N ASN A 347 8.61 -26.12 1.53
CA ASN A 347 8.73 -27.26 2.43
C ASN A 347 8.24 -26.87 3.85
N CYS A 348 7.16 -27.50 4.32
CA CYS A 348 6.59 -27.25 5.64
C CYS A 348 7.59 -27.50 6.79
N ALA A 349 8.61 -28.36 6.61
CA ALA A 349 9.66 -28.59 7.60
C ALA A 349 10.50 -27.32 7.85
N ILE A 350 10.85 -26.58 6.80
CA ILE A 350 11.63 -25.33 6.91
C ILE A 350 10.84 -24.30 7.71
N ILE A 351 9.53 -24.23 7.46
CA ILE A 351 8.62 -23.31 8.16
C ILE A 351 8.46 -23.72 9.62
N ALA A 352 8.21 -24.99 9.92
CA ALA A 352 8.07 -25.49 11.28
C ALA A 352 9.34 -25.28 12.11
N ASN A 353 10.52 -25.50 11.53
CA ASN A 353 11.81 -25.20 12.16
C ASN A 353 11.98 -23.70 12.40
N GLY A 354 11.60 -22.86 11.44
CA GLY A 354 11.62 -21.40 11.59
C GLY A 354 10.69 -20.91 12.71
N ILE A 355 9.47 -21.46 12.79
CA ILE A 355 8.51 -21.16 13.86
C ILE A 355 9.07 -21.55 15.22
N THR A 356 9.49 -22.80 15.40
CA THR A 356 9.99 -23.29 16.69
C THR A 356 11.23 -22.55 17.16
N LYS A 357 12.13 -22.18 16.23
CA LYS A 357 13.28 -21.34 16.53
C LYS A 357 12.88 -19.93 16.95
N ALA A 358 11.99 -19.28 16.19
CA ALA A 358 11.49 -17.95 16.51
C ALA A 358 10.79 -17.91 17.88
N CYS A 359 9.95 -18.91 18.19
CA CYS A 359 9.29 -19.01 19.49
C CYS A 359 10.27 -19.08 20.66
N ARG A 360 11.40 -19.79 20.50
CA ARG A 360 12.42 -19.94 21.54
C ARG A 360 13.29 -18.70 21.70
N GLU A 361 13.76 -18.15 20.57
CA GLU A 361 14.71 -17.03 20.58
C GLU A 361 14.05 -15.68 20.88
N LEU A 362 12.79 -15.49 20.48
CA LEU A 362 12.05 -14.24 20.71
C LEU A 362 11.20 -14.27 21.99
N GLU A 363 11.23 -15.37 22.74
CA GLU A 363 10.44 -15.58 23.97
C GLU A 363 8.96 -15.20 23.79
N LEU A 364 8.32 -15.83 22.82
CA LEU A 364 6.99 -15.45 22.36
C LEU A 364 5.94 -15.58 23.48
N LYS A 365 5.28 -14.47 23.83
CA LYS A 365 4.36 -14.38 25.00
C LYS A 365 2.88 -14.51 24.65
N VAL A 366 2.56 -14.48 23.37
CA VAL A 366 1.18 -14.54 22.86
C VAL A 366 0.87 -15.95 22.33
N PRO A 367 -0.39 -16.41 22.40
CA PRO A 367 -0.79 -17.69 21.81
C PRO A 367 -0.51 -17.74 20.32
N LEU A 368 -0.05 -18.90 19.84
CA LEU A 368 0.28 -19.15 18.44
C LEU A 368 -0.57 -20.31 17.90
N VAL A 369 -1.32 -20.05 16.84
CA VAL A 369 -2.08 -21.09 16.12
C VAL A 369 -1.46 -21.30 14.76
N VAL A 370 -1.06 -22.55 14.48
CA VAL A 370 -0.35 -22.90 13.25
C VAL A 370 -1.16 -23.90 12.45
N ARG A 371 -1.40 -23.55 11.20
CA ARG A 371 -1.99 -24.40 10.17
C ARG A 371 -0.97 -24.59 9.06
N LEU A 372 -0.41 -25.80 8.97
CA LEU A 372 0.50 -26.21 7.89
C LEU A 372 -0.18 -27.29 7.06
N GLU A 373 -0.31 -27.06 5.76
CA GLU A 373 -0.84 -28.05 4.82
C GLU A 373 0.10 -28.16 3.63
N GLY A 374 0.73 -29.32 3.39
CA GLY A 374 1.70 -29.47 2.29
C GLY A 374 2.73 -30.59 2.50
N GLY A 375 3.62 -30.75 1.52
CA GLY A 375 4.66 -31.79 1.55
C GLY A 375 5.85 -31.45 2.46
N TYR A 376 6.41 -32.47 3.11
CA TYR A 376 7.68 -32.42 3.82
C TYR A 376 8.72 -33.16 2.97
N SER A 377 9.79 -32.48 2.54
CA SER A 377 10.93 -33.17 1.92
C SER A 377 12.09 -33.24 2.91
N THR A 378 12.35 -34.44 3.43
CA THR A 378 13.55 -34.78 4.18
C THR A 378 14.46 -35.60 3.25
N GLY A 379 15.52 -34.98 2.72
CA GLY A 379 16.61 -35.71 2.06
C GLY A 379 16.29 -36.36 0.70
N GLY A 380 15.81 -35.61 -0.28
CA GLY A 380 15.79 -36.03 -1.70
C GLY A 380 14.73 -37.06 -2.11
N ALA A 381 13.98 -37.62 -1.16
CA ALA A 381 12.75 -38.37 -1.45
C ALA A 381 11.54 -37.48 -1.15
N THR A 382 10.69 -37.27 -2.16
CA THR A 382 9.43 -36.54 -2.03
C THR A 382 8.42 -37.46 -1.35
N THR A 383 8.22 -37.34 -0.04
CA THR A 383 7.14 -38.05 0.64
C THR A 383 5.82 -37.37 0.31
N THR A 384 4.99 -38.09 -0.45
CA THR A 384 3.68 -37.68 -0.95
C THR A 384 2.67 -37.47 0.19
N THR A 385 1.99 -36.32 0.15
CA THR A 385 0.71 -35.98 0.81
C THR A 385 0.60 -36.23 2.32
N LEU A 386 0.77 -35.16 3.10
CA LEU A 386 0.26 -35.09 4.46
C LEU A 386 -1.12 -34.41 4.48
N HIS A 387 -1.99 -34.94 5.34
CA HIS A 387 -3.22 -34.27 5.76
C HIS A 387 -2.88 -32.91 6.39
N PRO A 388 -3.79 -31.91 6.31
CA PRO A 388 -3.55 -30.62 6.95
C PRO A 388 -3.26 -30.84 8.44
N THR A 389 -2.06 -30.45 8.86
CA THR A 389 -1.63 -30.58 10.25
C THR A 389 -1.89 -29.27 10.94
N TYR A 390 -2.80 -29.31 11.90
CA TYR A 390 -3.14 -28.16 12.70
C TYR A 390 -2.55 -28.34 14.09
N THR A 391 -1.69 -27.42 14.51
CA THR A 391 -1.04 -27.47 15.83
C THR A 391 -1.26 -26.16 16.54
N LEU A 392 -1.93 -26.23 17.69
CA LEU A 392 -2.00 -25.14 18.65
C LEU A 392 -0.69 -25.14 19.45
N PHE A 393 0.08 -24.06 19.38
CA PHE A 393 1.22 -23.83 20.26
C PHE A 393 0.82 -22.78 21.29
N ASP A 394 0.56 -23.21 22.52
CA ASP A 394 0.41 -22.26 23.63
C ASP A 394 1.78 -21.94 24.21
N CYS A 395 2.28 -20.75 23.89
CA CYS A 395 3.54 -20.22 24.43
C CYS A 395 3.32 -19.24 25.60
N SER A 396 2.06 -19.02 26.04
CA SER A 396 1.71 -17.97 27.00
C SER A 396 1.39 -18.50 28.40
N THR A 397 1.69 -17.70 29.43
CA THR A 397 1.23 -17.95 30.82
C THR A 397 0.03 -17.08 31.22
N HIS A 398 -0.41 -16.15 30.35
CA HIS A 398 -1.50 -15.21 30.58
C HIS A 398 -2.47 -15.20 29.39
N TYR A 399 -3.73 -15.55 29.68
CA TYR A 399 -4.76 -15.83 28.69
C TYR A 399 -5.61 -14.60 28.38
N HIS A 400 -5.79 -14.29 27.09
CA HIS A 400 -6.89 -13.46 26.62
C HIS A 400 -7.95 -14.34 25.92
N PRO A 401 -9.07 -14.70 26.59
CA PRO A 401 -9.93 -15.81 26.18
C PRO A 401 -10.65 -15.61 24.85
N ARG A 402 -10.84 -14.36 24.40
CA ARG A 402 -11.55 -14.04 23.15
C ARG A 402 -10.71 -14.28 21.89
N ALA A 403 -9.45 -13.84 21.87
CA ALA A 403 -8.60 -14.04 20.69
C ALA A 403 -8.37 -15.54 20.44
N LEU A 404 -8.15 -16.32 21.50
CA LEU A 404 -8.01 -17.76 21.40
C LEU A 404 -9.33 -18.46 21.01
N SER A 405 -10.49 -17.98 21.49
CA SER A 405 -11.78 -18.56 21.08
C SER A 405 -12.05 -18.36 19.59
N VAL A 406 -11.70 -17.18 19.05
CA VAL A 406 -11.80 -16.89 17.62
C VAL A 406 -10.90 -17.85 16.83
N LEU A 407 -9.64 -17.99 17.23
CA LEU A 407 -8.70 -18.89 16.56
C LEU A 407 -9.14 -20.36 16.63
N ASN A 408 -9.71 -20.80 17.75
CA ASN A 408 -10.29 -22.13 17.90
C ASN A 408 -11.52 -22.34 16.98
N SER A 409 -12.36 -21.31 16.81
CA SER A 409 -13.50 -21.35 15.90
C SER A 409 -13.07 -21.47 14.44
N ILE A 410 -12.03 -20.72 14.05
CA ILE A 410 -11.40 -20.80 12.73
C ILE A 410 -10.79 -22.19 12.51
N PHE A 411 -10.04 -22.69 13.50
CA PHE A 411 -9.45 -24.03 13.48
C PHE A 411 -10.48 -25.12 13.22
N LEU A 412 -11.61 -25.10 13.93
CA LEU A 412 -12.70 -26.06 13.72
C LEU A 412 -13.27 -25.96 12.31
N SER A 413 -13.50 -24.75 11.81
CA SER A 413 -14.09 -24.52 10.48
C SER A 413 -13.18 -24.99 9.35
N LEU A 414 -11.86 -24.78 9.47
CA LEU A 414 -10.86 -25.26 8.51
C LEU A 414 -10.71 -26.80 8.53
N LEU A 415 -10.85 -27.42 9.70
CA LEU A 415 -10.86 -28.88 9.83
C LEU A 415 -12.05 -29.52 9.11
N PHE A 416 -13.26 -28.97 9.27
CA PHE A 416 -14.49 -29.53 8.69
C PHE A 416 -14.67 -29.27 7.19
N THR A 417 -13.90 -28.36 6.60
CA THR A 417 -13.91 -28.07 5.15
C THR A 417 -12.89 -28.89 4.36
N SER A 418 -12.04 -29.67 5.02
CA SER A 418 -11.05 -30.55 4.38
C SER A 418 -11.70 -31.86 3.89
N PRO A 419 -11.64 -32.21 2.58
CA PRO A 419 -12.42 -33.30 1.98
C PRO A 419 -12.29 -34.71 2.59
N PRO A 420 -11.14 -35.17 3.15
CA PRO A 420 -11.06 -36.56 3.58
C PRO A 420 -11.75 -36.84 4.92
N LEU A 421 -12.10 -35.82 5.72
CA LEU A 421 -12.75 -35.99 7.03
C LEU A 421 -14.24 -36.33 6.92
N LEU A 422 -14.93 -35.88 5.86
CA LEU A 422 -16.34 -36.25 5.62
C LEU A 422 -16.50 -37.76 5.32
N CYS A 423 -15.50 -38.39 4.70
CA CYS A 423 -15.61 -39.78 4.26
C CYS A 423 -15.47 -40.79 5.42
N HIS A 424 -14.76 -40.44 6.50
CA HIS A 424 -14.60 -41.29 7.67
C HIS A 424 -15.73 -41.15 8.70
N MET A 425 -16.49 -40.03 8.67
CA MET A 425 -17.63 -39.84 9.57
C MET A 425 -18.88 -40.63 9.17
N HIS A 426 -19.03 -41.03 7.91
CA HIS A 426 -20.19 -41.79 7.46
C HIS A 426 -20.29 -43.21 8.08
N HIS A 427 -19.18 -43.76 8.59
CA HIS A 427 -19.16 -44.99 9.39
C HIS A 427 -19.34 -44.75 10.90
N PHE A 428 -19.06 -43.54 11.38
CA PHE A 428 -19.17 -43.19 12.81
C PHE A 428 -20.60 -42.75 13.20
N LEU A 429 -21.35 -42.19 12.25
CA LEU A 429 -22.72 -41.71 12.44
C LEU A 429 -23.78 -42.82 12.64
N HIS A 430 -23.42 -44.09 12.48
CA HIS A 430 -24.32 -45.21 12.79
C HIS A 430 -24.30 -45.65 14.26
N PHE A 431 -23.41 -45.08 15.09
CA PHE A 431 -23.17 -45.53 16.47
C PHE A 431 -23.60 -44.56 17.58
N LEU A 432 -24.15 -43.38 17.24
CA LEU A 432 -24.53 -42.35 18.22
C LEU A 432 -25.99 -41.93 18.08
N HIS A 433 -26.89 -42.88 18.30
CA HIS A 433 -28.25 -42.60 18.76
C HIS A 433 -28.22 -42.69 20.29
N LEU A 434 -28.06 -41.57 21.00
CA LEU A 434 -28.57 -41.29 22.37
C LEU A 434 -27.93 -40.02 22.95
N SER A 435 -28.75 -38.97 23.00
CA SER A 435 -28.89 -37.90 24.01
C SER A 435 -27.69 -37.44 24.87
N THR A 436 -27.47 -36.12 24.81
CA THR A 436 -27.01 -35.20 25.89
C THR A 436 -25.62 -35.43 26.49
N PHE A 437 -24.55 -34.87 25.89
CA PHE A 437 -23.32 -34.41 26.58
C PHE A 437 -22.42 -33.66 25.57
N TYR A 438 -22.67 -32.35 25.34
CA TYR A 438 -21.99 -31.60 24.26
C TYR A 438 -20.81 -30.71 24.72
N GLU A 439 -20.50 -30.59 26.01
CA GLU A 439 -19.49 -29.61 26.48
C GLU A 439 -18.26 -30.19 27.20
N ARG A 440 -18.13 -31.51 27.39
CA ARG A 440 -16.95 -32.09 28.07
C ARG A 440 -16.15 -33.13 27.28
N SER A 441 -16.68 -33.63 26.18
CA SER A 441 -16.03 -34.73 25.43
C SER A 441 -15.05 -34.25 24.35
N VAL A 442 -15.22 -33.02 23.84
CA VAL A 442 -14.36 -32.45 22.79
C VAL A 442 -12.95 -32.12 23.31
N LEU A 443 -12.81 -31.83 24.62
CA LEU A 443 -11.53 -31.62 25.29
C LEU A 443 -10.76 -32.92 25.56
N PHE A 444 -11.44 -34.08 25.63
CA PHE A 444 -10.80 -35.35 25.99
C PHE A 444 -10.29 -36.15 24.79
N HIS A 445 -10.70 -35.80 23.56
CA HIS A 445 -10.22 -36.45 22.33
C HIS A 445 -9.29 -35.57 21.48
N THR A 446 -9.29 -34.26 21.67
CA THR A 446 -8.24 -33.37 21.12
C THR A 446 -6.90 -33.52 21.85
N GLY A 447 -6.90 -34.00 23.10
CA GLY A 447 -5.69 -34.33 23.84
C GLY A 447 -4.90 -35.53 23.32
N LEU A 448 -5.51 -36.42 22.51
CA LEU A 448 -4.83 -37.64 22.01
C LEU A 448 -4.00 -37.41 20.73
N ILE A 449 -4.23 -36.31 20.02
CA ILE A 449 -3.44 -35.94 18.82
C ILE A 449 -2.20 -35.10 19.21
N LEU A 450 -2.15 -34.60 20.45
CA LEU A 450 -1.04 -33.78 20.96
C LEU A 450 0.24 -34.55 21.33
N SER A 451 0.29 -35.88 21.19
CA SER A 451 1.43 -36.69 21.66
C SER A 451 2.28 -37.35 20.57
N ILE A 452 1.95 -37.22 19.28
CA ILE A 452 2.64 -38.00 18.23
C ILE A 452 3.83 -37.26 17.58
N VAL A 453 3.98 -35.94 17.80
CA VAL A 453 5.12 -35.18 17.23
C VAL A 453 6.28 -34.98 18.23
N PHE A 454 6.08 -35.23 19.53
CA PHE A 454 7.11 -35.02 20.56
C PHE A 454 7.91 -36.27 20.98
N LEU A 455 7.60 -37.45 20.42
CA LEU A 455 8.23 -38.73 20.81
C LEU A 455 9.39 -39.19 19.89
N ASN A 456 9.74 -38.44 18.85
CA ASN A 456 10.86 -38.80 17.94
C ASN A 456 12.10 -37.90 18.04
N SER A 457 12.22 -37.10 19.11
CA SER A 457 13.44 -36.32 19.41
C SER A 457 14.02 -36.59 20.81
N VAL A 458 13.62 -37.68 21.44
CA VAL A 458 14.31 -38.24 22.61
C VAL A 458 14.54 -39.73 22.35
N GLN A 459 15.51 -40.02 21.47
CA GLN A 459 16.37 -41.18 21.56
C GLN A 459 17.69 -40.89 20.82
#